data_AF-A0A0M4LXJ1-F1
#
_entry.id   AF-A0A0M4LXJ1-F1
#
_cell.length_a   1.000
_cell.length_b   1.000
_cell.length_c   1.000
_cell.angle_alpha   90.00
_cell.angle_beta   90.00
_cell.angle_gamma   90.00
#
_symmetry.space_group_name_H-M   'P 1'
#
loop_
_entity.id
_entity.type
_entity.pdbx_description
1 polymer ?
#
loop_
_entity_poly.entity_id
_entity_poly.type
_entity_poly.pdbx_seq_one_letter_code
_entity_poly.pdbx_strand_id
1 'polypeptide(L)'
;MKFISKGLLAAGAAFSLAATPVAAQESAMPDDDVMQAMRSMFPVEPLTAEQEARLPIARGIVAKMIPEGTLGDMMGSMFDKMMGPIMELASSNPEADVARQLGLDPSELELTEEQAAELAGILDPAWRERNAVMGKLMPEMMKDMMTRMEPTMRKAMSEAYAIHFNANELADIDAFFSTPSGLSFARKSFSMSSDPRILGASMEALPSMFESIGEMEAKMTAATADLPAPRRWGDLTASQKSRISALTGLDQDEVEANMEFVDAMKEAGDE
;
A
#
# COMPACT_ATOMS: atom_id res chain seq x y z
N MET A 1 12.52 65.02 -31.44
CA MET A 1 13.89 65.52 -31.27
C MET A 1 14.57 64.67 -30.19
N LYS A 2 15.71 64.02 -30.52
CA LYS A 2 16.66 63.26 -29.67
C LYS A 2 16.20 61.91 -29.07
N PHE A 3 16.63 60.75 -29.63
CA PHE A 3 17.93 60.02 -29.55
C PHE A 3 18.02 59.12 -28.28
N ILE A 4 17.81 57.80 -28.36
CA ILE A 4 18.75 56.66 -28.58
C ILE A 4 19.54 56.17 -27.32
N SER A 5 19.26 54.90 -26.99
CA SER A 5 20.11 53.76 -26.53
C SER A 5 20.76 53.59 -25.15
N LYS A 6 20.52 52.35 -24.64
CA LYS A 6 21.45 51.31 -24.13
C LYS A 6 22.28 51.55 -22.86
N GLY A 7 22.21 50.57 -21.95
CA GLY A 7 23.20 50.33 -20.90
C GLY A 7 22.89 49.08 -20.07
N LEU A 8 23.57 47.99 -20.37
CA LEU A 8 23.61 46.69 -19.68
C LEU A 8 24.84 46.67 -18.74
N LEU A 9 24.71 46.21 -17.50
CA LEU A 9 25.78 45.72 -16.58
C LEU A 9 25.09 45.37 -15.23
N ALA A 10 24.85 44.11 -14.83
CA ALA A 10 25.76 43.04 -14.42
C ALA A 10 26.49 43.28 -13.07
N ALA A 11 26.54 42.20 -12.25
CA ALA A 11 27.10 42.03 -10.89
C ALA A 11 26.22 42.59 -9.75
N GLY A 12 26.06 41.93 -8.60
CA GLY A 12 26.69 40.74 -8.04
C GLY A 12 25.99 40.35 -6.74
N ALA A 13 26.37 39.18 -6.23
CA ALA A 13 25.74 38.40 -5.18
C ALA A 13 25.50 39.11 -3.84
N ALA A 14 24.38 38.74 -3.19
CA ALA A 14 24.33 38.52 -1.76
C ALA A 14 23.38 37.37 -1.47
N PHE A 15 23.92 36.14 -1.58
CA PHE A 15 23.32 34.94 -1.01
C PHE A 15 23.26 35.14 0.51
N SER A 16 22.15 35.71 0.98
CA SER A 16 21.85 35.69 2.40
C SER A 16 21.37 34.28 2.72
N LEU A 17 22.25 33.47 3.31
CA LEU A 17 21.90 32.27 4.06
C LEU A 17 20.99 32.70 5.22
N ALA A 18 19.71 32.93 4.91
CA ALA A 18 18.68 32.81 5.92
C ALA A 18 18.60 31.33 6.24
N ALA A 19 19.05 30.95 7.44
CA ALA A 19 18.77 29.66 8.01
C ALA A 19 17.25 29.47 8.00
N THR A 20 16.76 28.75 7.00
CA THR A 20 15.37 28.31 6.97
C THR A 20 15.19 27.39 8.18
N PRO A 21 14.21 27.67 9.05
CA PRO A 21 13.96 26.81 10.18
C PRO A 21 13.65 25.40 9.67
N VAL A 22 14.21 24.41 10.35
CA VAL A 22 14.07 22.95 10.15
C VAL A 22 12.60 22.47 10.31
N ALA A 23 11.62 23.37 10.36
CA ALA A 23 10.19 23.09 10.54
C ALA A 23 9.44 22.77 9.23
N ALA A 24 10.10 22.82 8.07
CA ALA A 24 9.45 22.56 6.77
C ALA A 24 9.66 21.13 6.24
N GLN A 25 10.18 20.22 7.05
CA GLN A 25 10.34 18.80 6.71
C GLN A 25 9.70 17.92 7.80
N GLU A 26 8.47 18.27 8.18
CA GLU A 26 7.62 17.53 9.12
C GLU A 26 6.35 17.12 8.38
N SER A 27 6.50 16.27 7.37
CA SER A 27 5.38 15.76 6.57
C SER A 27 5.70 14.36 6.08
N ALA A 28 5.60 13.38 6.97
CA ALA A 28 5.58 11.96 6.61
C ALA A 28 5.03 11.04 7.70
N MET A 29 4.97 11.49 8.96
CA MET A 29 4.39 10.71 10.06
C MET A 29 3.01 11.30 10.40
N PRO A 30 1.95 10.48 10.47
CA PRO A 30 0.64 10.95 10.92
C PRO A 30 0.74 11.53 12.34
N ASP A 31 -0.03 12.57 12.64
CA ASP A 31 -0.12 13.16 13.98
C ASP A 31 -0.41 12.08 15.03
N ASP A 32 0.11 12.26 16.25
CA ASP A 32 -0.05 11.30 17.36
C ASP A 32 -1.53 10.99 17.66
N ASP A 33 -2.42 11.97 17.47
CA ASP A 33 -3.87 11.81 17.61
C ASP A 33 -4.45 10.85 16.55
N VAL A 34 -3.97 10.91 15.32
CA VAL A 34 -4.37 10.00 14.23
C VAL A 34 -3.85 8.59 14.51
N MET A 35 -2.60 8.48 14.97
CA MET A 35 -2.01 7.19 15.39
C MET A 35 -2.77 6.57 16.56
N GLN A 36 -3.21 7.38 17.54
CA GLN A 36 -4.02 6.92 18.66
C GLN A 36 -5.41 6.48 18.21
N ALA A 37 -6.06 7.26 17.32
CA ALA A 37 -7.34 6.89 16.74
C ALA A 37 -7.25 5.54 16.00
N MET A 38 -6.21 5.33 15.18
CA MET A 38 -5.97 4.06 14.49
C MET A 38 -5.75 2.89 15.46
N ARG A 39 -4.97 3.08 16.55
CA ARG A 39 -4.78 2.04 17.57
C ARG A 39 -6.08 1.72 18.31
N SER A 40 -6.92 2.72 18.56
CA SER A 40 -8.21 2.53 19.23
C SER A 40 -9.23 1.73 18.42
N MET A 41 -9.05 1.65 17.09
CA MET A 41 -9.86 0.78 16.22
C MET A 41 -9.57 -0.71 16.46
N PHE A 42 -8.42 -1.05 17.06
CA PHE A 42 -8.01 -2.42 17.34
C PHE A 42 -7.62 -2.59 18.82
N PRO A 43 -8.59 -2.55 19.75
CA PRO A 43 -8.31 -2.70 21.17
C PRO A 43 -7.76 -4.11 21.43
N VAL A 44 -6.56 -4.18 22.01
CA VAL A 44 -5.95 -5.44 22.46
C VAL A 44 -6.11 -5.51 23.98
N GLU A 45 -6.92 -6.45 24.45
CA GLU A 45 -7.08 -6.70 25.88
C GLU A 45 -5.75 -7.22 26.48
N PRO A 46 -5.37 -6.76 27.68
CA PRO A 46 -4.20 -7.31 28.36
C PRO A 46 -4.43 -8.79 28.70
N LEU A 47 -3.34 -9.55 28.74
CA LEU A 47 -3.40 -10.96 29.11
C LEU A 47 -3.83 -11.12 30.57
N THR A 48 -4.64 -12.14 30.82
CA THR A 48 -4.90 -12.63 32.17
C THR A 48 -3.66 -13.32 32.75
N ALA A 49 -3.56 -13.41 34.07
CA ALA A 49 -2.43 -14.07 34.73
C ALA A 49 -2.23 -15.53 34.27
N GLU A 50 -3.32 -16.25 33.95
CA GLU A 50 -3.23 -17.62 33.43
C GLU A 50 -2.65 -17.66 32.01
N GLN A 51 -2.98 -16.69 31.16
CA GLN A 51 -2.43 -16.58 29.81
C GLN A 51 -0.96 -16.14 29.87
N GLU A 52 -0.62 -15.21 30.76
CA GLU A 52 0.79 -14.83 31.00
C GLU A 52 1.64 -16.04 31.42
N ALA A 53 1.12 -16.90 32.29
CA ALA A 53 1.81 -18.13 32.70
C ALA A 53 2.06 -19.11 31.55
N ARG A 54 1.27 -19.05 30.47
CA ARG A 54 1.42 -19.89 29.26
C ARG A 54 2.38 -19.30 28.23
N LEU A 55 2.77 -18.03 28.35
CA LEU A 55 3.65 -17.37 27.38
C LEU A 55 4.99 -18.07 27.15
N PRO A 56 5.70 -18.62 28.15
CA PRO A 56 6.98 -19.28 27.91
C PRO A 56 6.88 -20.46 26.94
N ILE A 57 5.87 -21.32 27.11
CA ILE A 57 5.67 -22.47 26.20
C ILE A 57 5.16 -22.01 24.83
N ALA A 58 4.23 -21.03 24.79
CA ALA A 58 3.73 -20.47 23.54
C ALA A 58 4.84 -19.84 22.69
N ARG A 59 5.77 -19.10 23.32
CA ARG A 59 6.97 -18.55 22.65
C ARG A 59 7.86 -19.66 22.09
N GLY A 60 8.02 -20.76 22.82
CA GLY A 60 8.78 -21.93 22.37
C GLY A 60 8.18 -22.57 21.11
N ILE A 61 6.86 -22.75 21.10
CA ILE A 61 6.11 -23.26 19.95
C ILE A 61 6.26 -22.34 18.74
N VAL A 62 6.02 -21.03 18.93
CA VAL A 62 6.13 -20.04 17.85
C VAL A 62 7.55 -19.95 17.31
N ALA A 63 8.59 -20.08 18.14
CA ALA A 63 9.98 -20.11 17.68
C ALA A 63 10.31 -21.34 16.80
N LYS A 64 9.61 -22.48 16.98
CA LYS A 64 9.76 -23.66 16.12
C LYS A 64 9.09 -23.47 14.76
N MET A 65 7.93 -22.80 14.76
CA MET A 65 7.13 -22.50 13.56
C MET A 65 7.74 -21.37 12.73
N ILE A 66 8.15 -20.28 13.39
CA ILE A 66 8.75 -19.08 12.80
C ILE A 66 10.11 -18.83 13.46
N PRO A 67 11.16 -19.55 13.02
CA PRO A 67 12.53 -19.21 13.36
C PRO A 67 12.89 -17.77 12.97
N GLU A 68 13.96 -17.25 13.55
CA GLU A 68 14.45 -15.91 13.22
C GLU A 68 14.78 -15.77 11.73
N GLY A 69 14.30 -14.69 11.12
CA GLY A 69 14.47 -14.36 9.70
C GLY A 69 13.48 -15.04 8.75
N THR A 70 12.62 -15.93 9.25
CA THR A 70 11.68 -16.70 8.41
C THR A 70 10.76 -15.78 7.60
N LEU A 71 10.27 -14.67 8.17
CA LEU A 71 9.36 -13.78 7.46
C LEU A 71 10.07 -13.01 6.35
N GLY A 72 11.30 -12.56 6.61
CA GLY A 72 12.14 -11.90 5.61
C GLY A 72 12.47 -12.84 4.44
N ASP A 73 12.89 -14.06 4.74
CA ASP A 73 13.21 -15.06 3.71
C ASP A 73 11.99 -15.51 2.91
N MET A 74 10.84 -15.66 3.58
CA MET A 74 9.56 -15.97 2.91
C MET A 74 9.17 -14.86 1.94
N MET A 75 9.23 -13.59 2.36
CA MET A 75 8.92 -12.45 1.51
C MET A 75 9.89 -12.32 0.34
N GLY A 76 11.19 -12.45 0.59
CA GLY A 76 12.22 -12.44 -0.45
C GLY A 76 11.95 -13.55 -1.49
N SER A 77 11.74 -14.78 -1.03
CA SER A 77 11.43 -15.89 -1.95
C SER A 77 10.13 -15.68 -2.72
N MET A 78 9.12 -15.05 -2.12
CA MET A 78 7.87 -14.78 -2.82
C MET A 78 8.09 -13.75 -3.93
N PHE A 79 8.80 -12.68 -3.60
CA PHE A 79 9.15 -11.65 -4.56
C PHE A 79 9.94 -12.23 -5.74
N ASP A 80 10.99 -12.99 -5.47
CA ASP A 80 11.83 -13.62 -6.50
C ASP A 80 11.01 -14.50 -7.46
N LYS A 81 10.05 -15.27 -6.93
CA LYS A 81 9.26 -16.23 -7.72
C LYS A 81 8.14 -15.58 -8.52
N MET A 82 7.51 -14.54 -7.98
CA MET A 82 6.30 -13.95 -8.57
C MET A 82 6.59 -12.62 -9.27
N MET A 83 7.33 -11.73 -8.62
CA MET A 83 7.65 -10.40 -9.15
C MET A 83 8.97 -10.39 -9.93
N GLY A 84 9.91 -11.29 -9.63
CA GLY A 84 11.18 -11.42 -10.34
C GLY A 84 11.02 -11.43 -11.87
N PRO A 85 10.20 -12.31 -12.45
CA PRO A 85 9.99 -12.35 -13.90
C PRO A 85 9.38 -11.07 -14.49
N ILE A 86 8.46 -10.44 -13.75
CA ILE A 86 7.81 -9.19 -14.18
C ILE A 86 8.80 -8.04 -14.15
N MET A 87 9.61 -7.96 -13.10
CA MET A 87 10.66 -6.95 -12.98
C MET A 87 11.77 -7.16 -14.00
N GLU A 88 12.14 -8.40 -14.28
CA GLU A 88 13.10 -8.71 -15.34
C GLU A 88 12.59 -8.17 -16.68
N LEU A 89 11.33 -8.47 -17.04
CA LEU A 89 10.69 -7.94 -18.25
C LEU A 89 10.63 -6.40 -18.26
N ALA A 90 10.26 -5.78 -17.14
CA ALA A 90 10.19 -4.32 -17.04
C ALA A 90 11.57 -3.65 -17.12
N SER A 91 12.58 -4.22 -16.46
CA SER A 91 13.95 -3.71 -16.42
C SER A 91 14.72 -3.89 -17.74
N SER A 92 14.24 -4.79 -18.59
CA SER A 92 14.76 -5.02 -19.93
C SER A 92 13.97 -4.29 -21.02
N ASN A 93 13.02 -3.42 -20.66
CA ASN A 93 12.27 -2.59 -21.58
C ASN A 93 12.87 -1.16 -21.69
N PRO A 94 13.75 -0.87 -22.67
CA PRO A 94 14.37 0.44 -22.83
C PRO A 94 13.37 1.55 -23.20
N GLU A 95 12.24 1.22 -23.84
CA GLU A 95 11.24 2.20 -24.25
C GLU A 95 10.55 2.83 -23.04
N ALA A 96 10.23 2.01 -22.03
CA ALA A 96 9.67 2.48 -20.77
C ALA A 96 10.62 3.42 -20.01
N ASP A 97 11.94 3.20 -20.10
CA ASP A 97 12.92 4.09 -19.48
C ASP A 97 13.10 5.40 -20.26
N VAL A 98 13.06 5.34 -21.59
CA VAL A 98 13.10 6.53 -22.44
C VAL A 98 11.88 7.40 -22.18
N ALA A 99 10.67 6.82 -22.19
CA ALA A 99 9.43 7.53 -21.89
C ALA A 99 9.50 8.25 -20.55
N ARG A 100 9.93 7.54 -19.50
CA ARG A 100 10.07 8.10 -18.14
C ARG A 100 11.04 9.28 -18.08
N GLN A 101 12.18 9.18 -18.79
CA GLN A 101 13.18 10.26 -18.81
C GLN A 101 12.72 11.48 -19.62
N LEU A 102 11.86 11.27 -20.61
CA LEU A 102 11.25 12.33 -21.41
C LEU A 102 9.96 12.89 -20.79
N GLY A 103 9.44 12.27 -19.73
CA GLY A 103 8.19 12.65 -19.07
C GLY A 103 6.94 12.34 -19.91
N LEU A 104 7.01 11.30 -20.73
CA LEU A 104 5.94 10.83 -21.62
C LEU A 104 5.34 9.53 -21.11
N ASP A 105 4.13 9.21 -21.56
CA ASP A 105 3.57 7.88 -21.36
C ASP A 105 4.26 6.87 -22.32
N PRO A 106 4.61 5.65 -21.87
CA PRO A 106 5.25 4.67 -22.74
C PRO A 106 4.45 4.32 -24.00
N SER A 107 3.13 4.44 -23.97
CA SER A 107 2.25 4.18 -25.13
C SER A 107 2.29 5.27 -26.21
N GLU A 108 2.86 6.44 -25.90
CA GLU A 108 3.03 7.55 -26.85
C GLU A 108 4.31 7.44 -27.68
N LEU A 109 5.19 6.51 -27.31
CA LEU A 109 6.39 6.19 -28.07
C LEU A 109 6.14 4.94 -28.91
N GLU A 110 6.48 5.02 -30.19
CA GLU A 110 6.53 3.88 -31.09
C GLU A 110 7.98 3.72 -31.56
N LEU A 111 8.81 3.14 -30.70
CA LEU A 111 10.23 2.91 -30.99
C LEU A 111 10.46 1.42 -31.26
N THR A 112 11.37 1.12 -32.20
CA THR A 112 11.93 -0.25 -32.23
C THR A 112 12.81 -0.46 -31.01
N GLU A 113 13.04 -1.72 -30.63
CA GLU A 113 13.92 -2.06 -29.51
C GLU A 113 15.33 -1.47 -29.68
N GLU A 114 15.88 -1.44 -30.91
CA GLU A 114 17.17 -0.81 -31.16
C GLU A 114 17.15 0.71 -30.96
N GLN A 115 16.10 1.39 -31.44
CA GLN A 115 15.95 2.84 -31.28
C GLN A 115 15.79 3.22 -29.81
N ALA A 116 14.97 2.46 -29.07
CA ALA A 116 14.78 2.65 -27.65
C ALA A 116 16.08 2.41 -26.88
N ALA A 117 16.83 1.35 -27.20
CA ALA A 117 18.11 1.06 -26.55
C ALA A 117 19.19 2.12 -26.85
N GLU A 118 19.23 2.66 -28.08
CA GLU A 118 20.11 3.76 -28.46
C GLU A 118 19.75 5.03 -27.69
N LEU A 119 18.47 5.42 -27.69
CA LEU A 119 17.98 6.59 -26.96
C LEU A 119 18.20 6.47 -25.45
N ALA A 120 17.94 5.29 -24.86
CA ALA A 120 18.22 5.02 -23.46
C ALA A 120 19.71 5.22 -23.15
N GLY A 121 20.61 4.76 -24.03
CA GLY A 121 22.05 4.97 -23.90
C GLY A 121 22.50 6.44 -24.05
N ILE A 122 21.80 7.23 -24.86
CA ILE A 122 22.04 8.67 -25.02
C ILE A 122 21.59 9.42 -23.76
N LEU A 123 20.39 9.14 -23.27
CA LEU A 123 19.80 9.82 -22.11
C LEU A 123 20.46 9.40 -20.80
N ASP A 124 20.82 8.12 -20.70
CA ASP A 124 21.47 7.54 -19.53
C ASP A 124 22.47 6.43 -19.93
N PRO A 125 23.77 6.74 -20.05
CA PRO A 125 24.80 5.76 -20.39
C PRO A 125 24.87 4.56 -19.43
N ALA A 126 24.36 4.69 -18.21
CA ALA A 126 24.37 3.66 -17.17
C ALA A 126 22.99 2.99 -16.97
N TRP A 127 22.03 3.14 -17.89
CA TRP A 127 20.64 2.70 -17.70
C TRP A 127 20.51 1.23 -17.29
N ARG A 128 21.28 0.33 -17.93
CA ARG A 128 21.27 -1.11 -17.58
C ARG A 128 21.76 -1.36 -16.16
N GLU A 129 22.83 -0.68 -15.75
CA GLU A 129 23.38 -0.82 -14.40
C GLU A 129 22.41 -0.25 -13.36
N ARG A 130 21.81 0.91 -13.64
CA ARG A 130 20.80 1.52 -12.77
C ARG A 130 19.59 0.60 -12.61
N ASN A 131 19.08 0.02 -13.70
CA ASN A 131 17.97 -0.92 -13.65
C ASN A 131 18.33 -2.17 -12.85
N ALA A 132 19.53 -2.71 -13.03
CA ALA A 132 19.99 -3.87 -12.28
C ALA A 132 20.12 -3.58 -10.77
N VAL A 133 20.56 -2.37 -10.39
CA VAL A 133 20.63 -1.94 -8.98
C VAL A 133 19.24 -1.75 -8.41
N MET A 134 18.35 -1.03 -9.10
CA MET A 134 16.97 -0.80 -8.65
C MET A 134 16.19 -2.11 -8.54
N GLY A 135 16.43 -3.06 -9.44
CA GLY A 135 15.81 -4.39 -9.41
C GLY A 135 16.16 -5.20 -8.17
N LYS A 136 17.35 -4.99 -7.59
CA LYS A 136 17.79 -5.66 -6.35
C LYS A 136 17.35 -4.93 -5.09
N LEU A 137 17.29 -3.59 -5.15
CA LEU A 137 17.00 -2.77 -3.97
C LEU A 137 15.60 -3.02 -3.40
N MET A 138 14.60 -3.16 -4.27
CA MET A 138 13.21 -3.37 -3.86
C MET A 138 13.01 -4.65 -3.02
N PRO A 139 13.44 -5.85 -3.48
CA PRO A 139 13.34 -7.06 -2.66
C PRO A 139 14.14 -6.98 -1.36
N GLU A 140 15.33 -6.37 -1.37
CA GLU A 140 16.15 -6.19 -0.15
C GLU A 140 15.44 -5.31 0.88
N MET A 141 14.87 -4.17 0.46
CA MET A 141 14.10 -3.29 1.34
C MET A 141 12.89 -4.01 1.96
N MET A 142 12.17 -4.80 1.16
CA MET A 142 11.01 -5.57 1.64
C MET A 142 11.43 -6.66 2.64
N LYS A 143 12.53 -7.37 2.37
CA LYS A 143 13.11 -8.35 3.30
C LYS A 143 13.50 -7.69 4.63
N ASP A 144 14.17 -6.55 4.57
CA ASP A 144 14.58 -5.80 5.77
C ASP A 144 13.37 -5.32 6.58
N MET A 145 12.34 -4.82 5.91
CA MET A 145 11.09 -4.43 6.55
C MET A 145 10.45 -5.59 7.31
N MET A 146 10.32 -6.76 6.68
CA MET A 146 9.77 -7.96 7.32
C MET A 146 10.64 -8.45 8.48
N THR A 147 11.96 -8.41 8.33
CA THR A 147 12.91 -8.76 9.39
C THR A 147 12.74 -7.88 10.62
N ARG A 148 12.47 -6.58 10.44
CA ARG A 148 12.19 -5.64 11.54
C ARG A 148 10.83 -5.86 12.19
N MET A 149 9.83 -6.28 11.41
CA MET A 149 8.48 -6.57 11.93
C MET A 149 8.38 -7.91 12.66
N GLU A 150 9.23 -8.87 12.30
CA GLU A 150 9.16 -10.24 12.78
C GLU A 150 9.14 -10.38 14.31
N PRO A 151 9.95 -9.65 15.12
CA PRO A 151 9.89 -9.77 16.57
C PRO A 151 8.51 -9.43 17.14
N THR A 152 7.87 -8.38 16.62
CA THR A 152 6.52 -7.96 17.04
C THR A 152 5.48 -8.99 16.63
N MET A 153 5.58 -9.53 15.40
CA MET A 153 4.67 -10.60 14.95
C MET A 153 4.82 -11.88 15.77
N ARG A 154 6.06 -12.32 16.04
CA ARG A 154 6.32 -13.49 16.90
C ARG A 154 5.78 -13.29 18.31
N LYS A 155 5.90 -12.07 18.87
CA LYS A 155 5.28 -11.72 20.16
C LYS A 155 3.76 -11.86 20.09
N ALA A 156 3.11 -11.19 19.15
CA ALA A 156 1.65 -11.20 19.01
C ALA A 156 1.11 -12.63 18.80
N MET A 157 1.79 -13.44 17.97
CA MET A 157 1.42 -14.84 17.77
C MET A 157 1.60 -15.68 19.04
N SER A 158 2.65 -15.44 19.82
CA SER A 158 2.86 -16.13 21.10
C SER A 158 1.75 -15.80 22.10
N GLU A 159 1.30 -14.54 22.13
CA GLU A 159 0.18 -14.09 22.96
C GLU A 159 -1.12 -14.74 22.49
N ALA A 160 -1.38 -14.78 21.19
CA ALA A 160 -2.54 -15.47 20.61
C ALA A 160 -2.56 -16.97 20.99
N TYR A 161 -1.42 -17.65 20.93
CA TYR A 161 -1.31 -19.05 21.37
C TYR A 161 -1.63 -19.21 22.86
N ALA A 162 -1.12 -18.32 23.72
CA ALA A 162 -1.41 -18.36 25.15
C ALA A 162 -2.88 -18.06 25.50
N ILE A 163 -3.55 -17.24 24.69
CA ILE A 163 -4.97 -16.90 24.81
C ILE A 163 -5.85 -18.08 24.40
N HIS A 164 -5.58 -18.66 23.22
CA HIS A 164 -6.48 -19.63 22.58
C HIS A 164 -6.27 -21.07 23.02
N PHE A 165 -5.09 -21.41 23.54
CA PHE A 165 -4.78 -22.77 23.97
C PHE A 165 -4.56 -22.84 25.49
N ASN A 166 -5.06 -23.89 26.09
CA ASN A 166 -4.78 -24.20 27.49
C ASN A 166 -3.39 -24.86 27.65
N ALA A 167 -2.96 -25.07 28.90
CA ALA A 167 -1.62 -25.59 29.19
C ALA A 167 -1.37 -27.00 28.62
N ASN A 168 -2.37 -27.88 28.61
CA ASN A 168 -2.24 -29.23 28.08
C ASN A 168 -2.12 -29.20 26.55
N GLU A 169 -2.97 -28.41 25.88
CA GLU A 169 -2.91 -28.25 24.42
C GLU A 169 -1.56 -27.68 23.98
N LEU A 170 -1.02 -26.68 24.68
CA LEU A 170 0.30 -26.14 24.40
C LEU A 170 1.40 -27.19 24.61
N ALA A 171 1.31 -28.02 25.66
CA ALA A 171 2.26 -29.11 25.88
C ALA A 171 2.21 -30.16 24.76
N ASP A 172 1.01 -30.54 24.31
CA ASP A 172 0.82 -31.50 23.23
C ASP A 172 1.34 -30.97 21.89
N ILE A 173 1.06 -29.70 21.57
CA ILE A 173 1.58 -29.02 20.38
C ILE A 173 3.11 -28.95 20.43
N ASP A 174 3.68 -28.57 21.57
CA ASP A 174 5.14 -28.48 21.74
C ASP A 174 5.81 -29.85 21.57
N ALA A 175 5.22 -30.90 22.14
CA ALA A 175 5.69 -32.27 22.00
C ALA A 175 5.65 -32.73 20.54
N PHE A 176 4.54 -32.47 19.83
CA PHE A 176 4.43 -32.80 18.41
C PHE A 176 5.46 -32.04 17.56
N PHE A 177 5.57 -30.71 17.72
CA PHE A 177 6.53 -29.88 16.98
C PHE A 177 7.99 -30.20 17.31
N SER A 178 8.25 -30.90 18.41
CA SER A 178 9.59 -31.40 18.74
C SER A 178 9.96 -32.69 18.01
N THR A 179 9.00 -33.36 17.35
CA THR A 179 9.31 -34.49 16.45
C THR A 179 9.85 -33.99 15.11
N PRO A 180 10.67 -34.78 14.38
CA PRO A 180 11.16 -34.38 13.05
C PRO A 180 10.04 -34.03 12.07
N SER A 181 8.97 -34.84 12.04
CA SER A 181 7.82 -34.59 11.16
C SER A 181 7.00 -33.40 11.62
N GLY A 182 6.77 -33.22 12.92
CA GLY A 182 6.04 -32.08 13.45
C GLY A 182 6.77 -30.75 13.25
N LEU A 183 8.09 -30.73 13.42
CA LEU A 183 8.91 -29.56 13.09
C LEU A 183 8.84 -29.23 11.60
N SER A 184 8.95 -30.25 10.73
CA SER A 184 8.78 -30.05 9.29
C SER A 184 7.38 -29.55 8.95
N PHE A 185 6.35 -30.06 9.61
CA PHE A 185 4.97 -29.63 9.40
C PHE A 185 4.82 -28.16 9.80
N ALA A 186 5.19 -27.79 11.03
CA ALA A 186 5.06 -26.43 11.57
C ALA A 186 5.68 -25.36 10.64
N ARG A 187 6.90 -25.62 10.16
CA ARG A 187 7.60 -24.68 9.26
C ARG A 187 6.95 -24.60 7.88
N LYS A 188 6.65 -25.76 7.28
CA LYS A 188 6.10 -25.82 5.91
C LYS A 188 4.68 -25.27 5.86
N SER A 189 3.82 -25.64 6.81
CA SER A 189 2.42 -25.21 6.85
C SER A 189 2.31 -23.69 6.98
N PHE A 190 3.17 -23.08 7.80
CA PHE A 190 3.24 -21.62 7.91
C PHE A 190 3.57 -20.97 6.56
N SER A 191 4.62 -21.43 5.88
CA SER A 191 5.03 -20.89 4.56
C SER A 191 4.09 -21.25 3.41
N MET A 192 3.21 -22.25 3.58
CA MET A 192 2.39 -22.78 2.50
C MET A 192 1.40 -21.75 1.96
N SER A 193 0.97 -20.80 2.79
CA SER A 193 0.14 -19.66 2.38
C SER A 193 0.76 -18.81 1.26
N SER A 194 2.09 -18.81 1.15
CA SER A 194 2.86 -18.12 0.10
C SER A 194 3.25 -19.05 -1.06
N ASP A 195 2.67 -20.24 -1.16
CA ASP A 195 2.91 -21.15 -2.27
C ASP A 195 2.29 -20.57 -3.56
N PRO A 196 3.06 -20.44 -4.67
CA PRO A 196 2.55 -19.90 -5.92
C PRO A 196 1.31 -20.61 -6.47
N ARG A 197 1.08 -21.88 -6.13
CA ARG A 197 -0.12 -22.62 -6.55
C ARG A 197 -1.37 -22.12 -5.82
N ILE A 198 -1.25 -21.74 -4.55
CA ILE A 198 -2.37 -21.19 -3.76
C ILE A 198 -2.67 -19.77 -4.23
N LEU A 199 -1.64 -18.97 -4.46
CA LEU A 199 -1.80 -17.61 -4.98
C LEU A 199 -2.37 -17.62 -6.40
N GLY A 200 -1.86 -18.49 -7.28
CA GLY A 200 -2.37 -18.65 -8.65
C GLY A 200 -3.84 -19.05 -8.70
N ALA A 201 -4.25 -20.02 -7.87
CA ALA A 201 -5.67 -20.39 -7.76
C ALA A 201 -6.57 -19.23 -7.31
N SER A 202 -6.03 -18.32 -6.48
CA SER A 202 -6.76 -17.11 -6.07
C SER A 202 -6.88 -16.10 -7.22
N MET A 203 -5.84 -15.96 -8.05
CA MET A 203 -5.87 -15.09 -9.24
C MET A 203 -6.83 -15.60 -10.32
N GLU A 204 -6.96 -16.92 -10.48
CA GLU A 204 -7.94 -17.54 -11.38
C GLU A 204 -9.39 -17.20 -11.00
N ALA A 205 -9.65 -16.88 -9.73
CA ALA A 205 -10.97 -16.49 -9.25
C ALA A 205 -11.28 -14.99 -9.48
N LEU A 206 -10.31 -14.16 -9.84
CA LEU A 206 -10.54 -12.72 -10.01
C LEU A 206 -11.59 -12.37 -11.08
N PRO A 207 -11.61 -13.00 -12.28
CA PRO A 207 -12.62 -12.69 -13.28
C PRO A 207 -14.06 -12.92 -12.80
N SER A 208 -14.31 -14.03 -12.09
CA SER A 208 -15.65 -14.32 -11.56
C SER A 208 -16.04 -13.41 -10.40
N MET A 209 -15.06 -12.93 -9.62
CA MET A 209 -15.29 -11.88 -8.63
C MET A 209 -15.70 -10.56 -9.30
N PHE A 210 -15.04 -10.15 -10.39
CA PHE A 210 -15.44 -8.95 -11.15
C PHE A 210 -16.83 -9.08 -11.76
N GLU A 211 -17.16 -10.23 -12.34
CA GLU A 211 -18.51 -10.52 -12.83
C GLU A 211 -19.55 -10.40 -11.70
N SER A 212 -19.24 -10.94 -10.52
CA SER A 212 -20.12 -10.85 -9.35
C SER A 212 -20.33 -9.41 -8.85
N ILE A 213 -19.31 -8.55 -8.98
CA ILE A 213 -19.43 -7.11 -8.65
C ILE A 213 -20.39 -6.44 -9.64
N GLY A 214 -20.23 -6.68 -10.95
CA GLY A 214 -21.14 -6.15 -11.97
C GLY A 214 -22.58 -6.63 -11.78
N GLU A 215 -22.79 -7.91 -11.43
CA GLU A 215 -24.11 -8.41 -11.08
C GLU A 215 -24.71 -7.73 -9.84
N MET A 216 -23.87 -7.45 -8.83
CA MET A 216 -24.29 -6.76 -7.61
C MET A 216 -24.74 -5.34 -7.92
N GLU A 217 -23.99 -4.61 -8.75
CA GLU A 217 -24.35 -3.28 -9.21
C GLU A 217 -25.69 -3.28 -9.95
N ALA A 218 -25.88 -4.22 -10.89
CA ALA A 218 -27.15 -4.36 -11.59
C ALA A 218 -28.33 -4.64 -10.64
N LYS A 219 -28.12 -5.50 -9.61
CA LYS A 219 -29.12 -5.79 -8.59
C LYS A 219 -29.42 -4.58 -7.71
N MET A 220 -28.41 -3.78 -7.36
CA MET A 220 -28.59 -2.55 -6.58
C MET A 220 -29.39 -1.52 -7.39
N THR A 221 -29.01 -1.28 -8.65
CA THR A 221 -29.73 -0.38 -9.56
C THR A 221 -31.18 -0.79 -9.72
N ALA A 222 -31.45 -2.08 -9.94
CA ALA A 222 -32.82 -2.59 -10.05
C ALA A 222 -33.61 -2.41 -8.74
N ALA A 223 -32.98 -2.61 -7.58
CA ALA A 223 -33.63 -2.45 -6.28
C ALA A 223 -33.96 -0.98 -5.96
N THR A 224 -33.22 -0.02 -6.52
CA THR A 224 -33.45 1.42 -6.30
C THR A 224 -34.19 2.11 -7.44
N ALA A 225 -34.50 1.41 -8.54
CA ALA A 225 -35.11 2.00 -9.74
C ALA A 225 -36.46 2.69 -9.48
N ASP A 226 -37.23 2.19 -8.51
CA ASP A 226 -38.54 2.75 -8.13
C ASP A 226 -38.45 3.86 -7.07
N LEU A 227 -37.25 4.15 -6.54
CA LEU A 227 -37.06 5.22 -5.57
C LEU A 227 -36.94 6.58 -6.30
N PRO A 228 -37.49 7.67 -5.74
CA PRO A 228 -37.24 9.01 -6.26
C PRO A 228 -35.74 9.30 -6.27
N ALA A 229 -35.28 9.98 -7.33
CA ALA A 229 -33.91 10.44 -7.39
C ALA A 229 -33.55 11.25 -6.13
N PRO A 230 -32.32 11.11 -5.60
CA PRO A 230 -31.84 12.00 -4.55
C PRO A 230 -32.03 13.47 -4.96
N ARG A 231 -32.51 14.30 -4.03
CA ARG A 231 -32.77 15.73 -4.31
C ARG A 231 -31.46 16.44 -4.63
N ARG A 232 -31.45 17.24 -5.69
CA ARG A 232 -30.37 18.18 -5.98
C ARG A 232 -30.51 19.42 -5.13
N TRP A 233 -29.45 20.21 -5.01
CA TRP A 233 -29.48 21.45 -4.25
C TRP A 233 -30.61 22.41 -4.69
N GLY A 234 -30.88 22.47 -6.00
CA GLY A 234 -31.97 23.26 -6.58
C GLY A 234 -33.39 22.82 -6.17
N ASP A 235 -33.56 21.56 -5.76
CA ASP A 235 -34.87 20.98 -5.37
C ASP A 235 -35.20 21.25 -3.90
N LEU A 236 -34.26 21.80 -3.12
CA LEU A 236 -34.41 22.05 -1.69
C LEU A 236 -35.05 23.42 -1.43
N THR A 237 -35.99 23.48 -0.49
CA THR A 237 -36.56 24.76 -0.04
C THR A 237 -35.55 25.56 0.78
N ALA A 238 -35.71 26.88 0.86
CA ALA A 238 -34.86 27.74 1.68
C ALA A 238 -34.77 27.29 3.15
N SER A 239 -35.89 26.77 3.70
CA SER A 239 -35.91 26.20 5.06
C SER A 239 -35.12 24.89 5.17
N GLN A 240 -35.12 24.05 4.14
CA GLN A 240 -34.32 22.81 4.10
C GLN A 240 -32.84 23.12 3.96
N LYS A 241 -32.46 24.06 3.08
CA LYS A 241 -31.07 24.52 2.92
C LYS A 241 -30.52 25.07 4.24
N SER A 242 -31.27 25.97 4.89
CA SER A 242 -30.90 26.50 6.22
C SER A 242 -30.81 25.41 7.29
N ARG A 243 -31.70 24.41 7.26
CA ARG A 243 -31.66 23.29 8.20
C ARG A 243 -30.44 22.38 7.98
N ILE A 244 -30.03 22.15 6.74
CA ILE A 244 -28.83 21.37 6.42
C ILE A 244 -27.60 22.08 6.98
N SER A 245 -27.42 23.37 6.69
CA SER A 245 -26.29 24.15 7.24
C SER A 245 -26.26 24.14 8.77
N ALA A 246 -27.42 24.25 9.43
CA ALA A 246 -27.50 24.18 10.89
C ALA A 246 -27.14 22.79 11.47
N LEU A 247 -27.36 21.72 10.71
CA LEU A 247 -27.05 20.34 11.12
C LEU A 247 -25.61 19.95 10.81
N THR A 248 -25.07 20.39 9.68
CA THR A 248 -23.72 20.05 9.21
C THR A 248 -22.66 21.02 9.73
N GLY A 249 -23.06 22.24 10.11
CA GLY A 249 -22.13 23.32 10.45
C GLY A 249 -21.48 23.97 9.22
N LEU A 250 -21.80 23.50 8.01
CA LEU A 250 -21.30 24.04 6.74
C LEU A 250 -22.20 25.19 6.28
N ASP A 251 -21.62 26.22 5.68
CA ASP A 251 -22.43 27.25 5.04
C ASP A 251 -23.11 26.73 3.76
N GLN A 252 -24.10 27.47 3.26
CA GLN A 252 -24.93 27.01 2.16
C GLN A 252 -24.17 26.92 0.84
N ASP A 253 -23.18 27.80 0.60
CA ASP A 253 -22.40 27.83 -0.63
C ASP A 253 -21.44 26.63 -0.66
N GLU A 254 -20.87 26.27 0.49
CA GLU A 254 -20.05 25.07 0.65
C GLU A 254 -20.85 23.77 0.44
N VAL A 255 -22.08 23.70 0.95
CA VAL A 255 -22.96 22.53 0.73
C VAL A 255 -23.36 22.41 -0.74
N GLU A 256 -23.68 23.55 -1.39
CA GLU A 256 -24.00 23.60 -2.82
C GLU A 256 -22.83 23.07 -3.66
N ALA A 257 -21.63 23.60 -3.47
CA ALA A 257 -20.44 23.17 -4.20
C ALA A 257 -20.12 21.68 -3.99
N ASN A 258 -20.29 21.17 -2.78
CA ASN A 258 -20.06 19.75 -2.47
C ASN A 258 -21.09 18.84 -3.15
N MET A 259 -22.38 19.23 -3.15
CA MET A 259 -23.42 18.46 -3.83
C MET A 259 -23.24 18.48 -5.35
N GLU A 260 -22.85 19.62 -5.93
CA GLU A 260 -22.54 19.74 -7.35
C GLU A 260 -21.32 18.91 -7.77
N PHE A 261 -20.28 18.87 -6.94
CA PHE A 261 -19.10 18.03 -7.19
C PHE A 261 -19.46 16.53 -7.21
N VAL A 262 -20.30 16.09 -6.26
CA VAL A 262 -20.76 14.69 -6.22
C VAL A 262 -21.62 14.36 -7.44
N ASP A 263 -22.47 15.28 -7.89
CA ASP A 263 -23.27 15.09 -9.11
C ASP A 263 -22.37 14.98 -10.35
N ALA A 264 -21.36 15.84 -10.48
CA ALA A 264 -20.40 15.81 -11.59
C ALA A 264 -19.57 14.52 -11.62
N MET A 265 -19.17 13.98 -10.46
CA MET A 265 -18.45 12.69 -10.41
C MET A 265 -19.31 11.51 -10.85
N LYS A 266 -20.61 11.52 -10.57
CA LYS A 266 -21.53 10.48 -11.03
C LYS A 266 -21.70 10.54 -12.55
N GLU A 267 -21.88 11.74 -13.09
CA GLU A 267 -22.01 11.95 -14.53
C GLU A 267 -20.75 11.50 -15.30
N ALA A 268 -19.56 11.65 -14.72
CA ALA A 268 -18.30 11.18 -15.32
C ALA A 268 -18.02 9.68 -15.15
N GLY A 269 -18.70 8.99 -14.22
CA GLY A 269 -18.56 7.56 -13.99
C GLY A 269 -19.52 6.68 -14.80
N ASP A 270 -20.55 7.29 -15.39
CA ASP A 270 -21.58 6.63 -16.20
C ASP A 270 -21.29 6.71 -17.74
N GLU A 271 -20.18 7.34 -18.16
CA GLU A 271 -19.65 7.38 -19.55
C GLU A 271 -18.61 6.29 -19.82
#